data_AF-A0A497P4I8-F1
#
_entry.id   AF-A0A497P4I8-F1
#
_cell.length_a   1.000
_cell.length_b   1.000
_cell.length_c   1.000
_cell.angle_alpha   90.00
_cell.angle_beta   90.00
_cell.angle_gamma   90.00
#
_symmetry.space_group_name_H-M   'P 1'
#
loop_
_entity.id
_entity.type
_entity.pdbx_description
1 polymer ?
#
loop_
_entity_poly.entity_id
_entity_poly.type
_entity_poly.pdbx_seq_one_letter_code
_entity_poly.pdbx_strand_id
1 'polypeptide(L)' 'MNDYTRGAFEALSWVEGLIDDLKNHPEGWKILMKEVNEATIDIKRGVGVDFRYRLRATT' A
#
# COMPACT_ATOMS: atom_id res chain seq x y z
N MET A 1 7.10 0.50 -19.70
CA MET A 1 6.93 -0.18 -18.40
C MET A 1 5.44 -0.32 -18.19
N ASN A 2 4.92 -1.53 -17.93
CA ASN A 2 3.50 -1.76 -17.65
C ASN A 2 3.10 -0.98 -16.39
N ASP A 3 1.89 -0.40 -16.33
CA ASP A 3 1.36 0.33 -15.16
C ASP A 3 1.43 -0.52 -13.88
N TYR A 4 1.24 -1.84 -13.98
CA TYR A 4 1.45 -2.76 -12.87
C TYR A 4 2.89 -2.73 -12.35
N THR A 5 3.87 -2.78 -13.26
CA THR A 5 5.30 -2.73 -12.91
C THR A 5 5.70 -1.39 -12.32
N ARG A 6 5.11 -0.29 -12.81
CA ARG A 6 5.31 1.05 -12.23
C ARG A 6 4.76 1.13 -10.80
N GLY A 7 3.52 0.71 -10.58
CA GLY A 7 2.92 0.71 -9.25
C GLY A 7 3.67 -0.18 -8.25
N ALA A 8 4.14 -1.36 -8.70
CA ALA A 8 4.96 -2.24 -7.86
C ALA A 8 6.30 -1.60 -7.49
N PHE A 9 6.96 -0.92 -8.44
CA PHE A 9 8.21 -0.21 -8.18
C PHE A 9 8.01 0.94 -7.19
N GLU A 10 7.00 1.77 -7.39
CA GLU A 10 6.68 2.89 -6.50
C GLU A 10 6.37 2.42 -5.06
N ALA A 11 5.59 1.34 -4.92
CA ALA A 11 5.29 0.76 -3.61
C ALA A 11 6.56 0.23 -2.89
N LEU A 12 7.45 -0.44 -3.62
CA LEU A 12 8.70 -0.95 -3.04
C LEU A 12 9.65 0.19 -2.65
N SER A 13 9.82 1.20 -3.49
CA SER A 13 10.65 2.37 -3.17
C SER A 13 10.13 3.14 -1.95
N TRP A 14 8.80 3.22 -1.78
CA TRP A 14 8.22 3.81 -0.58
C TRP A 14 8.54 3.00 0.70
N VAL A 15 8.44 1.67 0.64
CA VAL A 15 8.81 0.81 1.77
C VAL A 15 10.30 0.92 2.10
N GLU A 16 11.17 0.98 1.09
CA GLU A 16 12.61 1.21 1.29
C GLU A 16 12.89 2.55 2.00
N GLY A 17 12.18 3.62 1.61
CA GLY A 17 12.27 4.92 2.27
C GLY A 17 11.86 4.86 3.75
N LEU A 18 10.74 4.20 4.06
CA LEU A 18 10.30 4.01 5.45
C LEU A 18 11.29 3.21 6.28
N ILE A 19 11.92 2.18 5.69
CA ILE A 19 12.97 1.42 6.36
C ILE A 19 14.15 2.32 6.67
N ASP A 20 14.60 3.14 5.73
CA ASP A 20 15.73 4.04 5.93
C ASP A 20 15.49 5.08 7.04
N ASP A 21 14.29 5.65 7.06
CA ASP A 21 13.85 6.63 8.06
C ASP A 21 13.74 6.02 9.48
N LEU A 22 13.32 4.76 9.57
CA LEU A 22 12.98 4.12 10.84
C LEU A 22 14.06 3.17 11.39
N LYS A 23 15.10 2.83 10.61
CA LYS A 23 16.12 1.82 11.00
C LYS A 23 16.84 2.08 12.32
N ASN A 24 16.95 3.34 12.75
CA ASN A 24 17.60 3.73 14.00
C ASN A 24 16.60 4.05 15.13
N HIS A 25 15.30 3.94 14.88
CA HIS A 25 14.26 4.23 15.86
C HIS A 25 13.99 2.98 16.74
N PRO A 26 13.94 3.10 18.08
CA PRO A 26 13.72 1.95 18.97
C PRO A 26 12.44 1.17 18.66
N GLU A 27 11.38 1.87 18.26
CA GLU A 27 10.09 1.28 17.84
C GLU A 27 9.92 1.27 16.30
N GLY A 28 11.00 1.48 15.54
CA GLY A 28 10.94 1.69 14.10
C GLY A 28 10.24 0.55 13.35
N TRP A 29 10.54 -0.70 13.74
CA TRP A 29 9.89 -1.87 13.16
C TRP A 29 8.38 -1.91 13.40
N LYS A 30 7.94 -1.54 14.62
CA LYS A 30 6.51 -1.50 14.98
C LYS A 30 5.79 -0.42 14.17
N ILE A 31 6.41 0.74 14.00
CA ILE A 31 5.86 1.85 13.20
C ILE A 31 5.76 1.42 11.73
N LEU A 32 6.85 0.89 11.15
CA LEU A 32 6.88 0.40 9.77
C LEU A 32 5.75 -0.61 9.50
N MET A 33 5.60 -1.61 10.38
CA MET A 33 4.55 -2.63 10.24
C MET A 33 3.14 -2.04 10.35
N LYS A 34 2.95 -1.00 11.13
CA LYS A 34 1.67 -0.30 11.23
C LYS A 34 1.36 0.42 9.91
N GLU A 35 2.28 1.24 9.41
CA GLU A 35 2.13 2.02 8.17
C GLU A 35 1.84 1.11 6.96
N VAL A 36 2.60 0.01 6.81
CA VAL A 36 2.40 -0.97 5.72
C VAL A 36 1.02 -1.64 5.81
N ASN A 37 0.56 -1.97 7.01
CA ASN A 37 -0.76 -2.57 7.21
C ASN A 37 -1.89 -1.59 6.89
N GLU A 38 -1.78 -0.34 7.33
CA GLU A 38 -2.77 0.71 7.05
C GLU A 38 -2.87 0.98 5.54
N ALA A 39 -1.73 1.15 4.86
CA ALA A 39 -1.68 1.31 3.41
C ALA A 39 -2.31 0.10 2.66
N THR A 40 -2.04 -1.12 3.13
CA THR A 40 -2.64 -2.35 2.57
C THR A 40 -4.16 -2.38 2.76
N ILE A 41 -4.66 -1.96 3.93
CA ILE A 41 -6.09 -1.88 4.22
C ILE A 41 -6.76 -0.86 3.29
N ASP A 42 -6.15 0.29 3.06
CA ASP A 42 -6.71 1.34 2.22
C ASP A 42 -6.75 0.93 0.74
N ILE A 43 -5.71 0.26 0.24
CA ILE A 43 -5.72 -0.34 -1.10
C ILE A 43 -6.85 -1.36 -1.22
N LYS A 44 -6.99 -2.27 -0.26
CA LYS A 44 -8.06 -3.29 -0.26
C LYS A 44 -9.45 -2.66 -0.23
N ARG A 45 -9.64 -1.57 0.54
CA ARG A 45 -10.90 -0.81 0.57
C ARG A 45 -11.20 -0.15 -0.77
N GLY A 46 -10.21 0.50 -1.39
CA GLY A 46 -10.34 1.09 -2.72
C GLY A 46 -10.75 0.06 -3.78
N VAL A 47 -10.06 -1.08 -3.81
CA VAL A 47 -10.40 -2.22 -4.69
C VAL A 47 -11.81 -2.75 -4.41
N GLY A 48 -12.21 -2.85 -3.13
CA GLY A 48 -13.55 -3.29 -2.74
C GLY A 48 -14.67 -2.29 -3.08
N VAL A 49 -14.36 -1.00 -3.23
CA VAL A 49 -15.29 0.02 -3.72
C VAL A 49 -15.44 -0.09 -5.24
N ASP A 50 -14.34 -0.19 -5.99
CA ASP A 50 -14.37 -0.36 -7.45
C ASP A 50 -15.15 -1.62 -7.86
N PHE A 51 -14.89 -2.76 -7.18
CA PHE A 51 -15.60 -4.00 -7.43
C PHE A 51 -17.13 -3.85 -7.26
N ARG A 52 -17.58 -3.22 -6.17
CA ARG A 52 -19.02 -2.98 -5.92
C ARG A 52 -19.63 -2.02 -6.94
N TYR A 53 -18.90 -0.99 -7.35
CA TYR A 53 -19.36 -0.06 -8.39
C TYR A 53 -19.57 -0.79 -9.72
N ARG A 54 -18.59 -1.60 -10.14
CA ARG A 54 -18.70 -2.42 -11.36
C ARG A 54 -19.85 -3.43 -11.29
N LEU A 55 -20.06 -4.06 -10.13
CA LEU A 55 -21.15 -5.01 -9.92
C LEU A 55 -22.53 -4.32 -10.07
N ARG A 56 -22.71 -3.13 -9.49
CA ARG A 56 -23.93 -2.33 -9.65
C ARG A 56 -24.16 -1.83 -11.08
N ALA A 57 -23.09 -1.49 -11.81
CA ALA A 57 -23.20 -1.04 -13.20
C ALA A 57 -23.60 -2.17 -14.19
N THR A 58 -23.57 -3.43 -13.74
CA THR A 58 -23.93 -4.61 -14.56
C THR A 58 -25.35 -5.13 -14.25
N THR A 59 -26.06 -4.50 -13.30
CA THR A 59 -27.45 -4.87 -12.92
C THR A 59 -28.41 -3.76 -13.33
#